data_AF-A0A4Y9Q3M4-F1
#
_entry.id   AF-A0A4Y9Q3M4-F1
#
_cell.length_a   1.000
_cell.length_b   1.000
_cell.length_c   1.000
_cell.angle_alpha   90.00
_cell.angle_beta   90.00
_cell.angle_gamma   90.00
#
_symmetry.space_group_name_H-M   'P 1'
#
loop_
_entity.id
_entity.type
_entity.pdbx_description
1 polymer ?
#
loop_
_entity_poly.entity_id
_entity_poly.type
_entity_poly.pdbx_seq_one_letter_code
_entity_poly.pdbx_strand_id
1 'polypeptide(L)'
;MIETARSGQRTRSGSSLSAIALIAVGEAAVVWAGFVLVGWVVAYGAIGGLVGSAVVLVGTDRTSRTRERVARAAVRSHRDPGPDLRAEADTQARTILAVSVVDRWGGAVLLTGVAIACVVVAVVRGDPAVAFPAPLLVVLAAGAVVLRRRTDAAADRWLADPPVPADDDVDR
;
A
#
# COMPACT_ATOMS: atom_id res chain seq x y z
N MET A 1 23.43 36.91 20.60
CA MET A 1 22.93 37.14 19.23
C MET A 1 22.85 35.80 18.49
N ILE A 2 22.02 34.87 19.02
CA ILE A 2 21.84 33.50 18.52
C ILE A 2 20.36 33.16 18.76
N GLU A 3 19.45 33.69 17.94
CA GLU A 3 18.01 33.52 18.21
C GLU A 3 17.13 33.76 16.97
N THR A 4 17.34 33.05 15.85
CA THR A 4 16.43 33.21 14.68
C THR A 4 16.29 32.00 13.74
N ALA A 5 16.77 30.80 14.09
CA ALA A 5 16.77 29.65 13.14
C ALA A 5 15.86 28.46 13.53
N ARG A 6 14.68 28.69 14.15
CA ARG A 6 13.78 27.59 14.60
C ARG A 6 12.31 27.66 14.15
N SER A 7 11.94 28.55 13.23
CA SER A 7 10.52 28.77 12.86
C SER A 7 10.03 28.07 11.58
N GLY A 8 10.84 27.21 10.93
CA GLY A 8 10.48 26.64 9.62
C GLY A 8 9.88 25.22 9.60
N GLN A 9 9.71 24.55 10.75
CA GLN A 9 9.51 23.08 10.78
C GLN A 9 8.11 22.63 11.24
N ARG A 10 7.06 23.40 10.93
CA ARG A 10 5.66 23.03 11.24
C ARG A 10 4.74 23.29 10.05
N THR A 11 4.65 22.35 9.09
CA THR A 11 3.48 22.21 8.18
C THR A 11 3.47 20.95 7.28
N ARG A 12 4.33 19.94 7.48
CA ARG A 12 4.30 18.67 6.69
C ARG A 12 3.69 17.47 7.43
N SER A 13 2.66 17.69 8.25
CA SER A 13 1.96 16.63 8.99
C SER A 13 0.50 16.41 8.56
N GLY A 14 0.11 16.92 7.37
CA GLY A 14 -1.27 16.81 6.87
C GLY A 14 -1.52 15.63 5.92
N SER A 15 -0.49 15.10 5.25
CA SER A 15 -0.65 14.08 4.20
C SER A 15 -0.68 12.63 4.71
N SER A 16 -0.18 12.39 5.92
CA SER A 16 -0.18 11.05 6.53
C SER A 16 -1.52 10.70 7.17
N LEU A 17 -2.27 11.69 7.66
CA LEU A 17 -3.58 11.47 8.27
C LEU A 17 -4.64 11.07 7.24
N SER A 18 -4.57 11.60 6.02
CA SER A 18 -5.50 11.25 4.93
C SER A 18 -5.29 9.83 4.40
N ALA A 19 -4.04 9.37 4.32
CA ALA A 19 -3.75 7.99 3.92
C ALA A 19 -4.23 6.97 4.98
N ILE A 20 -4.04 7.28 6.27
CA ILE A 20 -4.52 6.43 7.37
C ILE A 20 -6.05 6.40 7.41
N ALA A 21 -6.71 7.54 7.18
CA ALA A 21 -8.17 7.60 7.13
C ALA A 21 -8.76 6.76 5.99
N LEU A 22 -8.14 6.77 4.81
CA LEU A 22 -8.61 5.96 3.68
C LEU A 22 -8.46 4.45 3.92
N ILE A 23 -7.39 4.03 4.60
CA ILE A 23 -7.18 2.63 4.99
C ILE A 23 -8.25 2.21 6.02
N ALA A 24 -8.47 3.04 7.04
CA ALA A 24 -9.47 2.77 8.08
C ALA A 24 -10.90 2.66 7.54
N VAL A 25 -11.26 3.49 6.55
CA VAL A 25 -12.59 3.43 5.89
C VAL A 25 -12.73 2.16 5.04
N GLY A 26 -11.68 1.77 4.32
CA GLY A 26 -11.67 0.52 3.56
C GLY A 26 -11.84 -0.72 4.46
N GLU A 27 -11.16 -0.74 5.59
CA GLU A 27 -11.27 -1.82 6.58
C GLU A 27 -12.64 -1.87 7.24
N ALA A 28 -13.20 -0.73 7.62
CA ALA A 28 -14.55 -0.65 8.18
C ALA A 28 -15.61 -1.18 7.21
N ALA A 29 -15.47 -0.91 5.91
CA ALA A 29 -16.40 -1.41 4.89
C ALA A 29 -16.31 -2.94 4.71
N VAL A 30 -15.10 -3.52 4.78
CA VAL A 30 -14.90 -4.97 4.71
C VAL A 30 -15.44 -5.67 5.95
N VAL A 31 -15.20 -5.10 7.14
CA VAL A 31 -15.75 -5.63 8.40
C VAL A 31 -17.28 -5.56 8.38
N TRP A 32 -17.86 -4.45 7.94
CA TRP A 32 -19.31 -4.29 7.83
C TRP A 32 -19.92 -5.25 6.81
N ALA A 33 -19.30 -5.41 5.63
CA ALA A 33 -19.74 -6.39 4.63
C ALA A 33 -19.68 -7.83 5.18
N GLY A 34 -18.62 -8.19 5.91
CA GLY A 34 -18.51 -9.48 6.61
C GLY A 34 -19.56 -9.66 7.71
N PHE A 35 -19.86 -8.58 8.44
CA PHE A 35 -20.89 -8.53 9.48
C PHE A 35 -22.29 -8.76 8.90
N VAL A 36 -22.59 -8.15 7.75
CA VAL A 36 -23.87 -8.25 7.03
C VAL A 36 -24.02 -9.61 6.33
N LEU A 37 -22.93 -10.17 5.78
CA LEU A 37 -22.98 -11.41 5.00
C LEU A 37 -22.94 -12.69 5.85
N VAL A 38 -22.23 -12.71 6.97
CA VAL A 38 -21.91 -13.98 7.68
C VAL A 38 -22.36 -13.99 9.14
N GLY A 39 -22.84 -12.87 9.68
CA GLY A 39 -23.15 -12.74 11.09
C GLY A 39 -21.90 -12.76 11.99
N TRP A 40 -22.15 -12.63 13.30
CA TRP A 40 -21.18 -12.30 14.36
C TRP A 40 -19.86 -13.12 14.40
N VAL A 41 -19.81 -14.30 13.76
CA VAL A 41 -18.66 -15.22 13.81
C VAL A 41 -17.47 -14.74 12.96
N VAL A 42 -17.70 -14.06 11.83
CA VAL A 42 -16.61 -13.58 10.96
C VAL A 42 -16.00 -12.25 11.42
N ALA A 43 -16.77 -11.44 12.14
CA ALA A 43 -16.31 -10.16 12.68
C ALA A 43 -15.11 -10.33 13.64
N TYR A 44 -15.12 -11.37 14.47
CA TYR A 44 -14.00 -11.68 15.36
C TYR A 44 -12.76 -12.18 14.62
N GLY A 45 -12.93 -12.92 13.53
CA GLY A 45 -11.81 -13.35 12.66
C GLY A 45 -11.14 -12.16 11.96
N ALA A 46 -11.93 -11.20 11.48
CA ALA A 46 -11.43 -9.98 10.85
C ALA A 46 -10.68 -9.07 11.84
N ILE A 47 -11.20 -8.92 13.07
CA ILE A 47 -10.53 -8.18 14.15
C ILE A 47 -9.22 -8.87 14.55
N GLY A 48 -9.20 -10.19 14.65
CA GLY A 48 -7.98 -10.96 14.94
C GLY A 48 -6.90 -10.80 13.86
N GLY A 49 -7.31 -10.78 12.58
CA GLY A 49 -6.41 -10.52 11.45
C GLY A 49 -5.83 -9.09 11.46
N LEU A 50 -6.65 -8.10 11.84
CA LEU A 50 -6.25 -6.70 11.99
C LEU A 50 -5.23 -6.48 13.12
N VAL A 51 -5.44 -7.13 14.27
CA VAL A 51 -4.51 -7.08 15.39
C VAL A 51 -3.21 -7.82 15.05
N GLY A 52 -3.29 -8.96 14.36
CA GLY A 52 -2.12 -9.72 13.92
C GLY A 52 -1.22 -8.94 12.95
N SER A 53 -1.80 -8.27 11.96
CA SER A 53 -1.06 -7.46 10.99
C SER A 53 -0.43 -6.20 11.61
N ALA A 54 -1.14 -5.56 12.55
CA ALA A 54 -0.63 -4.42 13.30
C ALA A 54 0.57 -4.79 14.20
N VAL A 55 0.56 -5.96 14.84
CA VAL A 55 1.65 -6.44 15.71
C VAL A 55 2.92 -6.75 14.90
N VAL A 56 2.78 -7.37 13.71
CA VAL A 56 3.92 -7.58 12.79
C VAL A 56 4.50 -6.24 12.30
N LEU A 57 3.65 -5.22 12.15
CA LEU A 57 4.06 -3.86 11.76
C LEU A 57 4.70 -3.04 12.88
N VAL A 58 4.68 -3.45 14.15
CA VAL A 58 5.23 -2.64 15.25
C VAL A 58 6.59 -3.15 15.78
N GLY A 59 6.92 -4.43 15.56
CA GLY A 59 8.06 -5.08 16.22
C GLY A 59 9.44 -5.04 15.55
N THR A 60 9.59 -4.56 14.31
CA THR A 60 10.89 -4.62 13.60
C THR A 60 11.66 -3.29 13.57
N ASP A 61 12.98 -3.40 13.77
CA ASP A 61 13.98 -2.33 13.89
C ASP A 61 13.69 -1.03 13.12
N ARG A 62 13.69 0.11 13.81
CA ARG A 62 13.40 1.43 13.20
C ARG A 62 14.45 1.86 12.17
N THR A 63 15.68 1.41 12.32
CA THR A 63 16.81 1.75 11.44
C THR A 63 16.73 1.01 10.10
N SER A 64 16.42 -0.30 10.10
CA SER A 64 16.25 -1.08 8.86
C SER A 64 15.09 -0.56 8.02
N ARG A 65 13.98 -0.16 8.66
CA ARG A 65 12.83 0.46 8.00
C ARG A 65 13.16 1.79 7.33
N THR A 66 14.11 2.54 7.85
CA THR A 66 14.46 3.86 7.28
C THR A 66 15.25 3.67 6.00
N ARG A 67 16.27 2.81 5.99
CA ARG A 67 17.02 2.46 4.76
C ARG A 67 16.12 1.83 3.71
N GLU A 68 15.28 0.89 4.11
CA GLU A 68 14.32 0.25 3.20
C GLU A 68 13.34 1.27 2.57
N ARG A 69 12.88 2.26 3.36
CA ARG A 69 12.04 3.34 2.84
C ARG A 69 12.78 4.24 1.85
N VAL A 70 14.05 4.55 2.10
CA VAL A 70 14.87 5.37 1.19
C VAL A 70 15.16 4.62 -0.10
N ALA A 71 15.60 3.37 -0.02
CA ALA A 71 15.82 2.51 -1.19
C ALA A 71 14.54 2.33 -2.02
N ARG A 72 13.40 2.08 -1.38
CA ARG A 72 12.10 1.99 -2.06
C ARG A 72 11.66 3.32 -2.68
N ALA A 73 11.93 4.44 -2.02
CA ALA A 73 11.65 5.76 -2.57
C ALA A 73 12.52 6.04 -3.79
N ALA A 74 13.81 5.70 -3.75
CA ALA A 74 14.75 5.85 -4.85
C ALA A 74 14.30 5.07 -6.10
N VAL A 75 13.88 3.82 -5.94
CA VAL A 75 13.32 3.01 -7.05
C VAL A 75 12.09 3.69 -7.66
N ARG A 76 11.21 4.29 -6.85
CA ARG A 76 10.02 5.00 -7.38
C ARG A 76 10.33 6.32 -8.05
N SER A 77 11.26 7.11 -7.50
CA SER A 77 11.61 8.42 -8.05
C SER A 77 12.71 8.35 -9.10
N HIS A 78 13.32 7.18 -9.30
CA HIS A 78 14.45 6.94 -10.20
C HIS A 78 15.63 7.90 -9.97
N ARG A 79 15.88 8.24 -8.70
CA ARG A 79 16.98 9.10 -8.25
C ARG A 79 18.04 8.24 -7.58
N ASP A 80 19.32 8.55 -7.80
CA ASP A 80 20.42 7.85 -7.14
C ASP A 80 20.36 8.08 -5.61
N PRO A 81 20.27 7.02 -4.78
CA PRO A 81 20.30 7.14 -3.33
C PRO A 81 21.73 7.30 -2.77
N GLY A 82 22.75 7.28 -3.62
CA GLY A 82 24.16 7.26 -3.25
C GLY A 82 24.77 5.85 -3.26
N PRO A 83 26.11 5.75 -3.24
CA PRO A 83 26.83 4.49 -3.44
C PRO A 83 26.50 3.43 -2.39
N ASP A 84 26.31 3.85 -1.12
CA ASP A 84 26.06 2.93 0.00
C ASP A 84 24.68 2.26 -0.07
N LEU A 85 23.70 2.88 -0.75
CA LEU A 85 22.30 2.44 -0.80
C LEU A 85 21.90 1.85 -2.15
N ARG A 86 22.77 1.92 -3.17
CA ARG A 86 22.48 1.43 -4.52
C ARG A 86 22.23 -0.08 -4.56
N ALA A 87 23.05 -0.87 -3.85
CA ALA A 87 22.88 -2.32 -3.75
C ALA A 87 21.57 -2.71 -3.03
N GLU A 88 21.16 -1.92 -2.03
CA GLU A 88 19.88 -2.12 -1.33
C GLU A 88 18.69 -1.78 -2.25
N ALA A 89 18.79 -0.72 -3.06
CA ALA A 89 17.78 -0.36 -4.06
C ALA A 89 17.63 -1.43 -5.15
N ASP A 90 18.73 -1.97 -5.67
CA ASP A 90 18.72 -3.07 -6.64
C ASP A 90 18.06 -4.33 -6.06
N THR A 91 18.40 -4.66 -4.82
CA THR A 91 17.80 -5.80 -4.10
C THR A 91 16.29 -5.60 -3.93
N GLN A 92 15.85 -4.39 -3.60
CA GLN A 92 14.43 -4.04 -3.50
C GLN A 92 13.72 -4.13 -4.84
N ALA A 93 14.30 -3.62 -5.92
CA ALA A 93 13.72 -3.71 -7.26
C ALA A 93 13.53 -5.18 -7.69
N ARG A 94 14.55 -6.02 -7.49
CA ARG A 94 14.44 -7.47 -7.75
C ARG A 94 13.40 -8.15 -6.88
N THR A 95 13.33 -7.78 -5.60
CA THR A 95 12.34 -8.34 -4.66
C THR A 95 10.91 -8.00 -5.09
N ILE A 96 10.66 -6.77 -5.56
CA ILE A 96 9.35 -6.35 -6.09
C ILE A 96 8.93 -7.22 -7.29
N LEU A 97 9.87 -7.50 -8.19
CA LEU A 97 9.61 -8.31 -9.38
C LEU A 97 9.51 -9.82 -9.10
N ALA A 98 10.20 -10.30 -8.05
CA ALA A 98 10.22 -11.70 -7.63
C ALA A 98 8.96 -12.15 -6.88
N VAL A 99 8.04 -11.24 -6.55
CA VAL A 99 6.79 -11.58 -5.86
C VAL A 99 5.97 -12.57 -6.68
N SER A 100 5.47 -13.61 -6.00
CA SER A 100 4.67 -14.69 -6.59
C SER A 100 3.39 -14.17 -7.28
N VAL A 101 2.88 -14.92 -8.26
CA VAL A 101 1.61 -14.58 -8.95
C VAL A 101 0.45 -14.48 -7.96
N VAL A 102 0.44 -15.36 -6.94
CA VAL A 102 -0.61 -15.38 -5.91
C VAL A 102 -0.57 -14.11 -5.06
N ASP A 103 0.60 -13.70 -4.58
CA ASP A 103 0.74 -12.46 -3.82
C ASP A 103 0.48 -11.21 -4.68
N ARG A 104 0.75 -11.31 -5.98
CA ARG A 104 0.57 -10.23 -6.95
C ARG A 104 -0.90 -9.95 -7.24
N TRP A 105 -1.72 -10.99 -7.36
CA TRP A 105 -3.11 -10.87 -7.80
C TRP A 105 -4.14 -11.24 -6.74
N GLY A 106 -3.74 -11.92 -5.68
CA GLY A 106 -4.64 -12.51 -4.68
C GLY A 106 -5.58 -11.49 -4.07
N GLY A 107 -5.08 -10.30 -3.69
CA GLY A 107 -5.92 -9.23 -3.15
C GLY A 107 -6.96 -8.71 -4.14
N ALA A 108 -6.57 -8.48 -5.40
CA ALA A 108 -7.49 -8.03 -6.44
C ALA A 108 -8.55 -9.09 -6.77
N VAL A 109 -8.12 -10.36 -6.91
CA VAL A 109 -9.01 -11.50 -7.16
C VAL A 109 -10.01 -11.68 -6.01
N LEU A 110 -9.55 -11.56 -4.76
CA LEU A 110 -10.41 -11.64 -3.59
C LEU A 110 -11.46 -10.52 -3.59
N LEU A 111 -11.05 -9.26 -3.80
CA LEU A 111 -11.97 -8.12 -3.85
C LEU A 111 -13.02 -8.28 -4.97
N THR A 112 -12.59 -8.70 -6.16
CA THR A 112 -13.50 -8.97 -7.28
C THR A 112 -14.44 -10.14 -6.97
N GLY A 113 -13.95 -11.21 -6.36
CA GLY A 113 -14.77 -12.35 -5.94
C GLY A 113 -15.86 -11.95 -4.94
N VAL A 114 -15.52 -11.13 -3.94
CA VAL A 114 -16.49 -10.60 -2.97
C VAL A 114 -17.51 -9.68 -3.67
N ALA A 115 -17.06 -8.83 -4.60
CA ALA A 115 -17.97 -7.97 -5.36
C ALA A 115 -19.00 -8.79 -6.17
N ILE A 116 -18.56 -9.85 -6.83
CA ILE A 116 -19.43 -10.78 -7.57
C ILE A 116 -20.41 -11.45 -6.61
N ALA A 117 -19.94 -11.93 -5.46
CA ALA A 117 -20.79 -12.56 -4.45
C ALA A 117 -21.90 -11.61 -3.96
N CYS A 118 -21.59 -10.34 -3.70
CA CYS A 118 -22.59 -9.34 -3.31
C CYS A 118 -23.69 -9.17 -4.38
N VAL A 119 -23.31 -9.12 -5.65
CA VAL A 119 -24.28 -9.00 -6.76
C VAL A 119 -25.13 -10.26 -6.87
N VAL A 120 -24.53 -11.46 -6.78
CA VAL A 120 -25.27 -12.73 -6.82
C VAL A 120 -26.27 -12.82 -5.67
N VAL A 121 -25.86 -12.47 -4.45
CA VAL A 121 -26.76 -12.48 -3.28
C VAL A 121 -27.89 -11.47 -3.43
N ALA A 122 -27.61 -10.27 -3.96
CA ALA A 122 -28.64 -9.26 -4.24
C ALA A 122 -29.70 -9.79 -5.23
N VAL A 123 -29.28 -10.46 -6.30
CA VAL A 123 -30.19 -11.07 -7.29
C VAL A 123 -31.01 -12.20 -6.67
N VAL A 124 -30.37 -13.10 -5.92
CA VAL A 124 -31.06 -14.26 -5.29
C VAL A 124 -32.06 -13.80 -4.23
N ARG A 125 -31.74 -12.76 -3.45
CA ARG A 125 -32.62 -12.23 -2.40
C ARG A 125 -33.64 -11.20 -2.91
N GLY A 126 -33.48 -10.69 -4.13
CA GLY A 126 -34.29 -9.59 -4.65
C GLY A 126 -34.07 -8.27 -3.92
N ASP A 127 -32.93 -8.10 -3.24
CA ASP A 127 -32.60 -6.91 -2.46
C ASP A 127 -31.38 -6.18 -3.08
N PRO A 128 -31.60 -5.07 -3.80
CA PRO A 128 -30.51 -4.34 -4.45
C PRO A 128 -29.55 -3.65 -3.46
N ALA A 129 -29.94 -3.45 -2.20
CA ALA A 129 -29.07 -2.82 -1.20
C ALA A 129 -27.81 -3.66 -0.93
N VAL A 130 -27.90 -4.99 -1.08
CA VAL A 130 -26.77 -5.91 -0.90
C VAL A 130 -25.71 -5.75 -2.00
N ALA A 131 -26.07 -5.20 -3.17
CA ALA A 131 -25.12 -4.96 -4.27
C ALA A 131 -24.34 -3.65 -4.12
N PHE A 132 -24.75 -2.74 -3.22
CA PHE A 132 -24.13 -1.43 -3.04
C PHE A 132 -22.59 -1.43 -2.83
N PRO A 133 -21.97 -2.38 -2.10
CA PRO A 133 -20.52 -2.40 -1.95
C PRO A 133 -19.77 -2.88 -3.20
N ALA A 134 -20.42 -3.54 -4.15
CA ALA A 134 -19.74 -4.16 -5.29
C ALA A 134 -18.95 -3.17 -6.16
N PRO A 135 -19.50 -1.99 -6.55
CA PRO A 135 -18.75 -0.99 -7.30
C PRO A 135 -17.50 -0.50 -6.56
N LEU A 136 -17.60 -0.28 -5.25
CA LEU A 136 -16.47 0.17 -4.43
C LEU A 136 -15.35 -0.88 -4.40
N LEU A 137 -15.71 -2.15 -4.20
CA LEU A 137 -14.76 -3.28 -4.20
C LEU A 137 -14.06 -3.42 -5.57
N VAL A 138 -14.80 -3.22 -6.67
CA VAL A 138 -14.23 -3.23 -8.02
C VAL A 138 -13.25 -2.07 -8.23
N VAL A 139 -13.59 -0.86 -7.76
CA VAL A 139 -12.69 0.31 -7.83
C VAL A 139 -11.41 0.06 -7.02
N LEU A 140 -11.52 -0.52 -5.82
CA LEU A 140 -10.36 -0.86 -4.99
C LEU A 140 -9.48 -1.94 -5.67
N ALA A 141 -10.09 -2.97 -6.25
CA ALA A 141 -9.38 -4.00 -6.99
C ALA A 141 -8.63 -3.40 -8.19
N ALA A 142 -9.30 -2.56 -8.98
CA ALA A 142 -8.68 -1.87 -10.11
C ALA A 142 -7.54 -0.94 -9.66
N GLY A 143 -7.74 -0.17 -8.59
CA GLY A 143 -6.72 0.70 -8.00
C GLY A 143 -5.48 -0.09 -7.55
N ALA A 144 -5.68 -1.24 -6.89
CA ALA A 144 -4.59 -2.12 -6.48
C ALA A 144 -3.79 -2.64 -7.68
N VAL A 145 -4.48 -3.06 -8.76
CA VAL A 145 -3.84 -3.52 -10.01
C VAL A 145 -3.04 -2.39 -10.67
N VAL A 146 -3.61 -1.19 -10.78
CA VAL A 146 -2.92 -0.04 -11.39
C VAL A 146 -1.69 0.35 -10.57
N LEU A 147 -1.83 0.45 -9.25
CA LEU A 147 -0.73 0.78 -8.36
C LEU A 147 0.38 -0.27 -8.45
N ARG A 148 0.01 -1.56 -8.53
CA ARG A 148 0.97 -2.65 -8.70
C ARG A 148 1.72 -2.55 -10.01
N ARG A 149 1.02 -2.37 -11.13
CA ARG A 149 1.66 -2.19 -12.45
C ARG A 149 2.62 -1.01 -12.48
N ARG A 150 2.27 0.11 -11.83
CA ARG A 150 3.18 1.26 -11.69
C ARG A 150 4.43 0.91 -10.87
N THR A 151 4.27 0.11 -9.83
CA THR A 151 5.39 -0.31 -8.96
C THR A 151 6.32 -1.27 -9.70
N ASP A 152 5.75 -2.25 -10.42
CA ASP A 152 6.51 -3.19 -11.23
C ASP A 152 7.24 -2.47 -12.37
N ALA A 153 6.58 -1.52 -13.06
CA ALA A 153 7.21 -0.72 -14.12
C ALA A 153 8.34 0.19 -13.59
N ALA A 154 8.22 0.72 -12.37
CA ALA A 154 9.28 1.51 -11.75
C ALA A 154 10.49 0.63 -11.39
N ALA A 155 10.25 -0.57 -10.86
CA ALA A 155 11.31 -1.54 -10.55
C ALA A 155 12.01 -2.05 -11.81
N ASP A 156 11.25 -2.32 -12.86
CA ASP A 156 11.78 -2.73 -14.17
C ASP A 156 12.65 -1.64 -14.79
N ARG A 157 12.16 -0.39 -14.80
CA ARG A 157 12.92 0.77 -15.27
C ARG A 157 14.21 0.99 -14.46
N TRP A 158 14.15 0.81 -13.14
CA TRP A 158 15.33 0.92 -12.27
C TRP A 158 16.44 -0.08 -12.64
N LEU A 159 16.07 -1.29 -13.06
CA LEU A 159 17.04 -2.32 -13.45
C LEU A 159 17.49 -2.18 -14.91
N ALA A 160 16.65 -1.61 -15.77
CA ALA A 160 16.95 -1.40 -17.18
C ALA A 160 17.89 -0.21 -17.43
N ASP A 161 17.66 0.91 -16.73
CA ASP A 161 18.38 2.17 -16.95
C ASP A 161 19.14 2.61 -15.70
N PRO A 162 20.37 3.16 -15.83
CA PRO A 162 21.09 3.71 -14.70
C PRO A 162 20.36 4.93 -14.12
N PRO A 163 20.30 5.08 -12.77
CA PRO A 163 19.59 6.18 -12.13
C PRO A 163 20.23 7.53 -12.43
N VAL A 164 19.42 8.58 -12.40
CA VAL A 164 19.89 9.96 -12.58
C VAL A 164 20.63 10.40 -11.30
N PRO A 165 21.83 11.02 -11.41
CA PRO A 165 22.53 11.60 -10.28
C PRO A 165 21.64 12.58 -9.52
N ALA A 166 21.79 12.68 -8.20
CA ALA A 166 21.12 13.74 -7.46
C ALA A 166 21.74 15.09 -7.82
N ASP A 167 20.92 16.13 -7.99
CA ASP A 167 21.38 17.49 -8.35
C ASP A 167 22.43 18.04 -7.35
N ASP A 168 22.47 17.49 -6.14
CA ASP A 168 23.37 17.86 -5.05
C ASP A 168 24.85 17.45 -5.29
N ASP A 169 25.14 16.60 -6.27
CA ASP A 169 26.51 16.16 -6.62
C ASP A 169 27.21 17.05 -7.67
N VAL A 170 26.52 18.06 -8.23
CA VAL A 170 27.10 18.94 -9.28
C VAL A 170 27.95 20.08 -8.68
N ASP A 171 27.74 20.42 -7.41
CA ASP A 171 28.36 21.58 -6.73
C ASP A 171 29.51 21.20 -5.76
N ARG A 172 30.00 19.96 -5.77
CA ARG A 172 31.12 19.47 -4.94
C ARG A 172 32.34 19.12 -5.77
#